data_AF-X1S106-F1
#
_entry.id   AF-X1S106-F1
#
_cell.length_a   1.000
_cell.length_b   1.000
_cell.length_c   1.000
_cell.angle_alpha   90.00
_cell.angle_beta   90.00
_cell.angle_gamma   90.00
#
_symmetry.space_group_name_H-M   'P 1'
#
loop_
_entity.id
_entity.type
_entity.pdbx_description
1 polymer ?
#
loop_
_entity_poly.entity_id
_entity_poly.type
_entity_poly.pdbx_seq_one_letter_code
_entity_poly.pdbx_strand_id
1 'polypeptide(L)'
;MLAMRNHGEVEKNKHEIIGNTNRLDNLQAGVLRVKLKYLNEWNGKRRENASIYRKYLSGLKLVVSEELEGRKHVYHLFVIR
;
A
#
# COMPACT_ATOMS: atom_id res chain seq x y z
N MET A 1 -3.28 -4.53 -21.27
CA MET A 1 -3.01 -4.90 -19.85
C MET A 1 -4.10 -5.81 -19.24
N LEU A 2 -5.40 -5.56 -19.47
CA LEU A 2 -6.51 -6.38 -18.93
C LEU A 2 -6.48 -7.86 -19.35
N ALA A 3 -6.10 -8.17 -20.59
CA ALA A 3 -6.00 -9.56 -21.07
C ALA A 3 -4.86 -10.33 -20.36
N MET A 4 -3.72 -9.68 -20.07
CA MET A 4 -2.55 -10.35 -19.45
C MET A 4 -2.84 -10.94 -18.08
N ARG A 5 -3.78 -10.39 -17.30
CA ARG A 5 -4.15 -10.92 -15.97
C ARG A 5 -5.12 -12.11 -16.02
N ASN A 6 -5.66 -12.42 -17.20
CA ASN A 6 -6.67 -13.46 -17.39
C ASN A 6 -6.33 -14.32 -18.62
N HIS A 7 -5.15 -14.97 -18.61
CA HIS A 7 -4.69 -15.88 -19.66
C HIS A 7 -4.67 -15.30 -21.09
N GLY A 8 -4.56 -13.98 -21.24
CA GLY A 8 -4.61 -13.33 -22.56
C GLY A 8 -6.00 -13.29 -23.18
N GLU A 9 -7.04 -13.59 -22.40
CA GLU A 9 -8.43 -13.60 -22.84
C GLU A 9 -8.93 -12.15 -23.07
N VAL A 10 -9.30 -11.84 -24.31
CA VAL A 10 -9.88 -10.54 -24.71
C VAL A 10 -11.40 -10.63 -24.84
N GLU A 11 -11.91 -11.82 -25.15
CA GLU A 11 -13.31 -12.20 -25.24
C GLU A 11 -13.42 -13.64 -24.75
N LYS A 12 -14.60 -14.06 -24.29
CA LYS A 12 -14.81 -15.42 -23.76
C LYS A 12 -14.29 -16.48 -24.73
N ASN A 13 -13.33 -17.28 -24.27
CA ASN A 13 -12.63 -18.32 -25.05
C ASN A 13 -11.75 -17.82 -26.21
N LYS A 14 -11.46 -16.51 -26.31
CA LYS A 14 -10.56 -15.93 -27.30
C LYS A 14 -9.30 -15.38 -26.64
N HIS A 15 -8.18 -16.05 -26.88
CA HIS A 15 -6.88 -15.72 -26.30
C HIS A 15 -5.93 -15.26 -27.40
N GLU A 16 -5.55 -13.98 -27.39
CA GLU A 16 -4.71 -13.39 -28.47
C GLU A 16 -3.23 -13.26 -28.09
N ILE A 17 -2.91 -13.34 -26.79
CA ILE A 17 -1.54 -13.23 -26.27
C ILE A 17 -1.31 -14.26 -25.15
N ILE A 18 -0.06 -14.59 -24.87
CA ILE A 18 0.27 -15.38 -23.67
C ILE A 18 0.08 -14.49 -22.44
N GLY A 19 -0.74 -14.94 -21.49
CA GLY A 19 -1.01 -14.24 -20.23
C GLY A 19 -0.92 -15.15 -19.01
N ASN A 20 -1.23 -14.60 -17.84
CA ASN A 20 -1.17 -15.25 -16.53
C ASN A 20 -2.54 -15.26 -15.84
N THR A 21 -2.64 -15.93 -14.69
CA THR A 21 -3.83 -15.93 -13.82
C THR A 21 -3.64 -15.01 -12.61
N ASN A 22 -3.67 -13.69 -12.85
CA ASN A 22 -3.37 -12.69 -11.82
C ASN A 22 -4.63 -11.90 -11.44
N ARG A 23 -5.63 -12.58 -10.89
CA ARG A 23 -6.91 -11.97 -10.48
C ARG A 23 -6.97 -11.79 -8.97
N LEU A 24 -7.58 -10.69 -8.52
CA LEU A 24 -8.03 -10.52 -7.14
C LEU A 24 -9.38 -11.23 -7.00
N ASP A 25 -9.52 -12.08 -5.99
CA ASP A 25 -10.77 -12.77 -5.73
C ASP A 25 -11.83 -11.83 -5.14
N ASN A 26 -13.10 -12.18 -5.36
CA ASN A 26 -14.23 -11.34 -4.94
C ASN A 26 -14.34 -11.19 -3.42
N LEU A 27 -13.90 -12.19 -2.64
CA LEU A 27 -13.94 -12.13 -1.18
C LEU A 27 -12.92 -11.10 -0.67
N GLN A 28 -11.66 -11.18 -1.12
CA GLN A 28 -10.62 -10.21 -0.78
C GLN A 28 -10.97 -8.82 -1.32
N ALA A 29 -11.55 -8.70 -2.51
CA ALA A 29 -12.06 -7.42 -3.01
C ALA A 29 -13.12 -6.82 -2.09
N GLY A 30 -14.03 -7.65 -1.54
CA GLY A 30 -15.01 -7.25 -0.55
C GLY A 30 -14.37 -6.76 0.76
N VAL A 31 -13.41 -7.52 1.30
CA VAL A 31 -12.65 -7.15 2.50
C VAL A 31 -11.91 -5.82 2.29
N LEU A 32 -11.21 -5.67 1.16
CA LEU A 32 -10.47 -4.46 0.82
C LEU A 32 -11.39 -3.27 0.62
N ARG A 33 -12.59 -3.44 0.04
CA ARG A 33 -13.58 -2.37 -0.11
C ARG A 33 -14.03 -1.79 1.23
N VAL A 34 -14.15 -2.63 2.27
CA VAL A 34 -14.44 -2.16 3.63
C VAL A 34 -13.22 -1.44 4.21
N LYS A 35 -12.03 -2.05 4.16
CA LYS A 35 -10.80 -1.45 4.69
C LYS A 35 -10.45 -0.11 4.04
N LEU A 36 -10.72 0.03 2.74
CA LEU A 36 -10.41 1.25 1.98
C LEU A 36 -11.12 2.49 2.54
N LYS A 37 -12.30 2.33 3.15
CA LYS A 37 -13.03 3.43 3.82
C LYS A 37 -12.24 4.04 4.98
N TYR A 38 -11.41 3.24 5.65
CA TYR A 38 -10.64 3.64 6.83
C TYR A 38 -9.17 3.95 6.51
N LEU A 39 -8.74 3.76 5.26
CA LEU A 39 -7.33 3.85 4.87
C LEU A 39 -6.70 5.21 5.25
N ASN A 40 -7.40 6.31 4.99
CA ASN A 40 -6.91 7.65 5.31
C ASN A 40 -6.79 7.88 6.82
N GLU A 41 -7.75 7.40 7.61
CA GLU A 41 -7.74 7.50 9.07
C GLU A 41 -6.58 6.68 9.66
N TRP A 42 -6.43 5.43 9.23
CA TRP A 42 -5.34 4.56 9.70
C TRP A 42 -3.97 5.09 9.30
N ASN A 43 -3.82 5.61 8.08
CA ASN A 43 -2.59 6.29 7.69
C ASN A 43 -2.34 7.55 8.52
N GLY A 44 -3.39 8.30 8.89
CA GLY A 44 -3.30 9.43 9.82
C GLY A 44 -2.74 9.01 11.18
N LYS A 45 -3.32 7.98 11.79
CA LYS A 45 -2.84 7.40 13.07
C LYS A 45 -1.39 6.92 12.99
N ARG A 46 -0.99 6.32 11.87
CA ARG A 46 0.43 5.94 11.65
C ARG A 46 1.37 7.15 11.63
N ARG A 47 0.96 8.26 11.00
CA ARG A 47 1.74 9.50 11.00
C ARG A 47 1.85 10.11 12.40
N GLU A 48 0.76 10.08 13.17
CA GLU A 48 0.75 10.53 14.57
C GLU A 48 1.76 9.75 15.41
N ASN A 49 1.74 8.41 15.31
CA ASN A 49 2.71 7.54 15.97
C ASN A 49 4.15 7.81 15.53
N ALA A 50 4.38 8.04 14.24
CA ALA A 50 5.71 8.41 13.74
C ALA A 50 6.19 9.77 14.29
N SER A 51 5.28 10.73 14.47
CA SER A 51 5.56 12.02 15.14
C SER A 51 5.99 11.80 16.60
N ILE A 52 5.29 10.92 17.31
CA ILE A 52 5.60 10.54 18.70
C ILE A 52 7.01 9.92 18.77
N TYR A 53 7.32 8.95 17.92
CA TYR A 53 8.65 8.35 17.90
C TYR A 53 9.75 9.37 17.59
N ARG A 54 9.55 10.25 16.61
CA ARG A 54 10.53 11.32 16.31
C ARG A 54 10.76 12.24 17.50
N LYS A 55 9.69 12.61 18.21
CA LYS A 55 9.80 13.44 19.42
C LYS A 55 10.64 12.75 20.50
N TYR A 56 10.35 11.50 20.82
CA TYR A 56 11.00 10.79 21.93
C TYR A 56 12.40 10.26 21.60
N LEU A 57 12.70 9.99 20.32
CA LEU A 57 14.03 9.59 19.88
C LEU A 57 14.93 10.78 19.56
N SER A 58 14.40 12.01 19.61
CA SER A 58 15.18 13.22 19.37
C SER A 58 16.34 13.33 20.37
N GLY A 59 17.51 13.76 19.88
CA GLY A 59 18.72 13.89 20.69
C GLY A 59 19.58 12.62 20.82
N LEU A 60 19.07 11.46 20.37
CA LEU A 60 19.89 10.26 20.22
C LEU A 60 20.71 10.33 18.93
N LYS A 61 21.90 9.70 18.90
CA LYS A 61 22.72 9.56 17.69
C LYS A 61 22.17 8.44 16.79
N LEU A 62 20.93 8.63 16.32
CA LEU A 62 20.19 7.69 15.46
C LEU A 62 19.69 8.42 14.22
N VAL A 63 19.64 7.70 13.10
CA VAL A 63 18.99 8.15 11.88
C VAL A 63 17.59 7.53 11.83
N VAL A 64 16.55 8.36 11.83
CA VAL A 64 15.16 7.90 11.82
C VAL A 64 14.47 8.22 10.50
N SER A 65 13.34 7.57 10.23
CA SER A 65 12.55 7.82 9.01
C SER A 65 11.95 9.23 9.02
N GLU A 66 12.23 9.98 7.95
CA GLU A 66 11.75 11.35 7.77
C GLU A 66 10.69 11.45 6.67
N GLU A 67 9.89 12.50 6.75
CA GLU A 67 8.89 12.84 5.74
C GLU A 67 9.42 14.02 4.94
N LEU A 68 9.62 13.82 3.64
CA LEU A 68 10.11 14.87 2.76
C LEU A 68 9.03 15.92 2.52
N GLU A 69 9.47 17.17 2.32
CA GLU A 69 8.58 18.28 2.02
C GLU A 69 7.68 17.98 0.80
N GLY A 70 6.41 18.35 0.90
CA GLY A 70 5.39 18.10 -0.13
C GLY A 70 4.94 16.64 -0.25
N ARG A 71 5.46 15.70 0.56
CA ARG A 71 5.09 14.28 0.54
C ARG A 71 4.32 13.88 1.80
N LYS A 72 3.43 12.89 1.67
CA LYS A 72 2.71 12.27 2.79
C LYS A 72 3.12 10.81 2.94
N HIS A 73 3.88 10.51 3.98
CA HIS A 73 4.35 9.16 4.26
C HIS A 73 3.23 8.34 4.93
N VAL A 74 3.10 7.05 4.58
CA VAL A 74 2.10 6.13 5.15
C VAL A 74 2.66 5.26 6.27
N TYR A 75 3.98 5.34 6.50
CA TYR A 75 4.72 4.59 7.52
C TYR A 75 4.32 3.11 7.55
N HIS A 76 4.45 2.42 6.40
CA HIS A 76 4.44 0.95 6.40
C HIS A 76 5.48 0.42 7.39
N LEU A 77 6.62 1.09 7.46
CA LEU A 77 7.65 0.93 8.47
C LEU A 77 8.12 2.30 8.98
N PHE A 78 8.56 2.35 10.24
CA PHE A 78 9.35 3.43 10.81
C PHE A 78 10.75 2.86 11.09
N VAL A 79 11.69 3.13 10.20
CA VAL A 79 13.06 2.56 10.22
C VAL A 79 13.99 3.45 11.04
N ILE A 80 14.84 2.82 11.84
CA ILE A 80 15.92 3.41 12.65
C ILE A 80 17.25 2.81 12.16
N ARG A 81 18.30 3.62 12.03
CA ARG A 81 19.67 3.21 11.70
C ARG A 81 20.69 3.91 12.58
#